data_AF-A0AA51EA96-F1
#
_entry.id   AF-A0AA51EA96-F1
#
_cell.length_a   1.000
_cell.length_b   1.000
_cell.length_c   1.000
_cell.angle_alpha   90.00
_cell.angle_beta   90.00
_cell.angle_gamma   90.00
#
_symmetry.space_group_name_H-M   'P 1'
#
loop_
_entity.id
_entity.type
_entity.pdbx_description
1 polymer ?
#
loop_
_entity_poly.entity_id
_entity_poly.type
_entity_poly.pdbx_seq_one_letter_code
_entity_poly.pdbx_strand_id
1 'polypeptide(L)'
;VSGKDLIQNHLTFYIYSHCAMWPNEEDKWPKGIRANGHLMLNSAKMSKSEGNFLTLSECIDKYSADAMRLTLADSGDSVEDANFVENNADAAILRLYTFIEWVKEV
;
A
#
# COMPACT_ATOMS: atom_id res chain seq x y z
N VAL A 1 3.44 3.55 9.33
CA VAL A 1 2.29 3.59 8.40
C VAL A 1 1.42 2.37 8.70
N SER A 2 0.10 2.48 8.62
CA SER A 2 -0.83 1.40 8.99
C SER A 2 -2.19 1.58 8.31
N GLY A 3 -3.00 0.52 8.26
CA GLY A 3 -4.42 0.62 7.96
C GLY A 3 -5.20 1.44 9.01
N LYS A 4 -6.27 2.11 8.57
CA LYS A 4 -7.16 2.94 9.40
C LYS A 4 -7.88 2.17 10.52
N ASP A 5 -8.02 0.86 10.35
CA ASP A 5 -8.61 -0.06 11.33
C ASP A 5 -7.84 -0.13 12.65
N LEU A 6 -6.52 0.15 12.63
CA LEU A 6 -5.68 0.08 13.82
C LEU A 6 -5.66 1.37 14.66
N ILE A 7 -6.30 2.44 14.20
CA ILE A 7 -6.32 3.74 14.91
C ILE A 7 -6.95 3.59 16.29
N GLN A 8 -8.12 2.97 16.37
CA GLN A 8 -8.92 2.86 17.60
C GLN A 8 -8.41 1.80 18.58
N ASN A 9 -7.28 1.15 18.28
CA ASN A 9 -6.70 0.08 19.11
C ASN A 9 -5.17 0.18 19.15
N HIS A 10 -4.47 -0.61 18.34
CA HIS A 10 -3.02 -0.78 18.32
C HIS A 10 -2.26 0.54 18.28
N LEU A 11 -2.64 1.48 17.41
CA LEU A 11 -1.95 2.77 17.29
C LEU A 11 -2.18 3.65 18.53
N THR A 12 -3.36 3.57 19.13
CA THR A 12 -3.64 4.24 20.40
C THR A 12 -2.83 3.62 21.55
N PHE A 13 -2.79 2.29 21.65
CA PHE A 13 -1.99 1.57 22.66
C PHE A 13 -0.49 1.78 22.47
N TYR A 14 -0.04 1.89 21.23
CA TYR A 14 1.33 2.22 20.86
C TYR A 14 1.76 3.57 21.46
N ILE A 15 0.92 4.61 21.37
CA ILE A 15 1.18 5.91 22.00
C ILE A 15 1.21 5.79 23.52
N TYR A 16 0.18 5.20 24.13
CA TYR A 16 0.13 5.01 25.59
C TYR A 16 1.37 4.27 26.12
N SER A 17 1.79 3.21 25.43
CA SER A 17 2.93 2.41 25.83
C SER A 17 4.24 3.20 25.75
N HIS A 18 4.44 4.00 24.69
CA HIS A 18 5.65 4.83 24.58
C HIS A 18 5.71 5.92 25.65
N CYS A 19 4.59 6.62 25.90
CA CYS A 19 4.55 7.64 26.96
C CYS A 19 4.78 7.04 28.35
N ALA A 20 4.30 5.82 28.60
CA ALA A 20 4.53 5.12 29.87
C ALA A 20 5.98 4.63 30.03
N MET A 21 6.62 4.17 28.96
CA MET A 21 8.00 3.67 28.98
C MET A 21 9.03 4.80 29.09
N TRP A 22 8.78 5.94 28.46
CA TRP A 22 9.68 7.09 28.40
C TRP A 22 9.01 8.38 28.85
N PRO A 23 8.56 8.48 30.11
CA PRO A 23 7.69 9.57 30.56
C PRO A 23 8.34 10.96 30.50
N ASN A 24 9.68 11.03 30.59
CA ASN A 24 10.43 12.29 30.61
C ASN A 24 11.36 12.45 29.38
N GLU A 25 11.25 11.55 28.40
CA GLU A 25 12.11 11.52 27.21
C GLU A 25 11.22 11.63 25.97
N GLU A 26 10.59 12.80 25.78
CA GLU A 26 9.67 13.08 24.67
C GLU A 26 10.33 12.91 23.29
N ASP A 27 11.66 13.02 23.21
CA ASP A 27 12.45 12.72 22.03
C ASP A 27 12.30 11.26 21.57
N LYS A 28 12.04 10.33 22.50
CA LYS A 28 11.79 8.91 22.23
C LYS A 28 10.34 8.59 21.85
N TRP A 29 9.43 9.56 21.90
CA TRP A 29 8.03 9.34 21.55
C TRP A 29 7.82 9.27 20.03
N PRO A 30 6.73 8.61 19.57
CA PRO A 30 6.38 8.55 18.16
C PRO A 30 6.23 9.94 17.54
N LYS A 31 6.89 10.18 16.40
CA LYS A 31 6.90 11.50 15.74
C LYS A 31 5.83 11.68 14.67
N GLY A 32 5.22 10.60 14.20
CA GLY A 32 4.19 10.66 13.18
C GLY A 32 3.59 9.31 12.88
N ILE A 33 2.29 9.31 12.56
CA ILE A 33 1.53 8.13 12.19
C ILE A 33 0.73 8.49 10.93
N ARG A 34 0.92 7.72 9.86
CA ARG A 34 0.12 7.82 8.64
C ARG A 34 -0.80 6.60 8.55
N ALA A 35 -2.10 6.86 8.48
CA ALA A 35 -3.11 5.85 8.20
C ALA A 35 -3.52 5.86 6.73
N ASN A 36 -3.77 4.69 6.15
CA ASN A 36 -4.35 4.52 4.83
C ASN A 36 -5.64 3.70 4.90
N GLY A 37 -6.48 3.78 3.88
CA GLY A 37 -7.65 2.93 3.76
C GLY A 37 -7.32 1.47 3.47
N HIS A 38 -8.35 0.64 3.44
CA HIS A 38 -8.22 -0.74 3.00
C HIS A 38 -7.97 -0.79 1.50
N LEU A 39 -7.26 -1.81 1.05
CA LEU A 39 -7.04 -2.02 -0.37
C LEU A 39 -8.26 -2.73 -0.99
N MET A 40 -8.77 -2.14 -2.06
CA MET A 40 -9.77 -2.70 -2.96
C MET A 40 -9.07 -3.28 -4.19
N LEU A 41 -9.69 -4.27 -4.82
CA LEU A 41 -9.24 -4.85 -6.08
C LEU A 41 -10.33 -4.64 -7.12
N ASN A 42 -10.01 -3.93 -8.20
CA ASN A 42 -10.94 -3.55 -9.27
C ASN A 42 -12.25 -2.93 -8.74
N SER A 43 -12.13 -1.98 -7.80
CA SER A 43 -13.24 -1.27 -7.14
C SER A 43 -14.15 -2.16 -6.29
N ALA A 44 -13.77 -3.41 -6.03
CA ALA A 44 -14.48 -4.35 -5.19
C ALA A 44 -13.65 -4.76 -3.98
N LYS A 45 -14.33 -5.17 -2.90
CA LYS A 45 -13.65 -5.64 -1.70
C LYS A 45 -12.85 -6.90 -2.02
N MET A 46 -11.62 -6.98 -1.53
CA MET A 46 -10.85 -8.21 -1.66
C MET A 46 -11.48 -9.33 -0.82
N SER A 47 -11.88 -10.41 -1.49
CA SER A 47 -12.61 -11.52 -0.88
C SER A 47 -12.27 -12.84 -1.58
N LYS A 48 -11.75 -13.81 -0.82
CA LYS A 48 -11.42 -15.14 -1.35
C LYS A 48 -12.66 -15.90 -1.82
N SER A 49 -13.80 -15.75 -1.13
CA SER A 49 -15.03 -16.46 -1.47
C SER A 49 -15.70 -15.93 -2.74
N GLU A 50 -15.44 -14.68 -3.11
CA GLU A 50 -15.97 -14.06 -4.33
C GLU A 50 -15.02 -14.19 -5.53
N GLY A 51 -13.85 -14.82 -5.34
CA GLY A 51 -12.79 -14.93 -6.35
C GLY A 51 -12.02 -13.63 -6.60
N ASN A 52 -12.41 -12.51 -5.98
CA ASN A 52 -11.73 -11.22 -6.10
C ASN A 52 -10.59 -11.12 -5.07
N PHE A 53 -9.52 -11.89 -5.28
CA PHE A 53 -8.39 -11.94 -4.35
C PHE A 53 -7.09 -12.23 -5.09
N LEU A 54 -6.02 -11.52 -4.71
CA LEU A 54 -4.67 -11.78 -5.17
C LEU A 54 -3.73 -11.79 -3.97
N THR A 55 -2.88 -12.81 -3.90
CA THR A 55 -1.74 -12.83 -2.99
C THR A 55 -0.59 -11.98 -3.55
N LEU A 56 0.33 -11.59 -2.67
CA LEU A 56 1.55 -10.89 -3.06
C LEU A 56 2.33 -11.66 -4.15
N SER A 57 2.51 -12.97 -3.97
CA SER A 57 3.25 -13.80 -4.93
C SER A 57 2.56 -13.84 -6.29
N GLU A 58 1.24 -14.05 -6.31
CA GLU A 58 0.46 -14.02 -7.56
C GLU A 58 0.56 -12.67 -8.27
N CYS A 59 0.51 -11.55 -7.53
CA CYS A 59 0.71 -10.22 -8.12
C CYS A 59 2.10 -10.04 -8.74
N ILE A 60 3.16 -10.51 -8.07
CA ILE A 60 4.53 -10.42 -8.59
C ILE A 60 4.68 -11.28 -9.85
N ASP A 61 4.18 -12.51 -9.83
CA ASP A 61 4.27 -13.42 -10.97
C ASP A 61 3.45 -12.90 -12.17
N LYS A 62 2.31 -12.27 -11.90
CA LYS A 62 1.42 -11.72 -12.93
C LYS A 62 1.90 -10.40 -13.52
N TYR A 63 2.44 -9.49 -12.70
CA TYR A 63 2.72 -8.11 -13.11
C TYR A 63 4.20 -7.70 -13.06
N SER A 64 5.09 -8.54 -12.56
CA SER A 64 6.42 -8.16 -12.03
C SER A 64 6.34 -7.29 -10.78
N ALA A 65 7.42 -7.28 -10.00
CA ALA A 65 7.52 -6.45 -8.80
C ALA A 65 7.41 -4.95 -9.12
N ASP A 66 7.96 -4.49 -10.25
CA ASP A 66 8.04 -3.06 -10.56
C ASP A 66 6.69 -2.51 -11.03
N ALA A 67 5.99 -3.19 -11.94
CA ALA A 67 4.68 -2.72 -12.38
C ALA A 67 3.65 -2.81 -11.25
N MET A 68 3.69 -3.87 -10.43
CA MET A 68 2.88 -3.97 -9.21
C MET A 68 3.11 -2.77 -8.29
N ARG A 69 4.36 -2.42 -8.00
CA ARG A 69 4.71 -1.28 -7.14
C ARG A 69 4.27 0.05 -7.73
N LEU A 70 4.39 0.23 -9.05
CA LEU A 70 3.93 1.44 -9.74
C LEU A 70 2.41 1.60 -9.62
N THR A 71 1.64 0.52 -9.80
CA THR A 71 0.18 0.55 -9.63
C THR A 71 -0.21 0.76 -8.16
N LEU A 72 0.52 0.18 -7.21
CA LEU A 72 0.29 0.43 -5.78
C LEU A 72 0.53 1.90 -5.40
N ALA A 73 1.51 2.55 -6.03
CA ALA A 73 1.75 3.99 -5.84
C ALA A 73 0.59 4.85 -6.38
N ASP A 74 -0.05 4.41 -7.47
CA ASP A 74 -1.23 5.06 -8.08
C ASP A 74 -2.56 4.73 -7.35
N SER A 75 -2.58 3.72 -6.48
CA SER A 75 -3.82 3.17 -5.90
C SER A 75 -4.52 4.12 -4.91
N GLY A 76 -3.82 5.11 -4.35
CA GLY A 76 -4.41 6.11 -3.46
C GLY A 76 -3.52 6.50 -2.29
N ASP A 77 -3.59 7.76 -1.90
CA ASP A 77 -2.75 8.38 -0.86
C ASP A 77 -3.54 8.94 0.34
N SER A 78 -4.87 8.87 0.29
CA SER A 78 -5.76 9.35 1.35
C SER A 78 -6.07 8.27 2.42
N VAL A 79 -6.95 8.61 3.37
CA VAL A 79 -7.47 7.68 4.38
C VAL A 79 -8.66 6.87 3.84
N GLU A 80 -9.23 7.28 2.71
CA GLU A 80 -10.23 6.48 2.00
C GLU A 80 -9.60 5.22 1.42
N ASP A 81 -10.46 4.25 1.08
CA ASP A 81 -9.99 2.96 0.56
C ASP A 81 -9.25 3.15 -0.77
N ALA A 82 -8.04 2.60 -0.83
CA ALA A 82 -7.19 2.62 -2.01
C ALA A 82 -7.66 1.53 -2.98
N ASN A 83 -7.43 1.71 -4.28
CA ASN A 83 -7.92 0.78 -5.29
C ASN A 83 -6.81 0.31 -6.22
N PHE A 84 -6.49 -0.98 -6.15
CA PHE A 84 -5.63 -1.64 -7.12
C PHE A 84 -6.44 -2.04 -8.35
N VAL A 85 -6.14 -1.44 -9.50
CA VAL A 85 -6.81 -1.75 -10.77
C VAL A 85 -5.86 -2.55 -11.65
N GLU A 86 -6.24 -3.79 -11.97
CA GLU A 86 -5.39 -4.71 -12.75
C GLU A 86 -5.04 -4.14 -14.14
N ASN A 87 -5.98 -3.47 -14.79
CA ASN A 87 -5.74 -2.79 -16.08
C ASN A 87 -4.65 -1.70 -15.98
N ASN A 88 -4.51 -1.04 -14.82
CA ASN A 88 -3.45 -0.06 -14.62
C ASN A 88 -2.08 -0.74 -14.47
N ALA A 89 -2.04 -1.95 -13.90
CA ALA A 89 -0.82 -2.77 -13.82
C ALA A 89 -0.38 -3.26 -15.19
N ASP A 90 -1.29 -3.70 -16.05
CA ASP A 90 -0.95 -4.05 -17.44
C ASP A 90 -0.38 -2.83 -18.20
N ALA A 91 -1.02 -1.66 -18.04
CA ALA A 91 -0.53 -0.41 -18.62
C ALA A 91 0.82 0.02 -18.03
N ALA A 92 1.09 -0.26 -16.75
CA ALA A 92 2.37 0.00 -16.11
C ALA A 92 3.51 -0.83 -16.73
N ILE A 93 3.27 -2.12 -17.02
CA ILE A 93 4.25 -2.99 -17.70
C ILE A 93 4.63 -2.39 -19.04
N LEU A 94 3.64 -2.03 -19.86
CA LEU A 94 3.87 -1.46 -21.20
C LEU A 94 4.64 -0.14 -21.15
N ARG A 95 4.31 0.73 -20.19
CA ARG A 95 5.01 2.02 -20.00
C ARG A 95 6.46 1.83 -19.57
N LEU A 96 6.71 0.91 -18.63
CA LEU A 96 8.07 0.61 -18.17
C LEU A 96 8.91 -0.01 -19.28
N TYR A 97 8.35 -0.94 -20.06
CA TYR A 97 9.03 -1.53 -21.20
C TYR A 97 9.41 -0.47 -22.25
N THR A 98 8.43 0.36 -22.64
CA THR A 98 8.65 1.42 -23.64
C THR A 98 9.69 2.43 -23.16
N PHE A 99 9.68 2.78 -21.87
CA PHE A 99 10.67 3.66 -21.26
C PHE A 99 12.09 3.06 -21.34
N ILE A 100 12.24 1.78 -21.03
CA ILE A 100 13.55 1.09 -21.11
C ILE A 100 14.05 1.05 -22.55
N GLU A 101 13.20 0.74 -23.52
CA GLU A 101 13.60 0.73 -24.94
C GLU A 101 14.02 2.13 -25.41
N TRP A 102 13.27 3.17 -25.05
CA TRP A 102 13.65 4.55 -25.36
C TRP A 102 15.02 4.92 -24.77
N VAL A 103 15.30 4.55 -23.52
CA VAL A 103 16.61 4.81 -22.88
C VAL A 103 17.75 4.07 -23.59
N LYS A 104 17.50 2.92 -24.22
CA LYS A 104 18.53 2.16 -24.96
C LYS A 104 18.81 2.72 -26.35
N GLU A 105 17.83 3.37 -26.96
CA GLU A 105 17.97 4.01 -28.28
C GLU A 105 18.74 5.34 -28.22
N VAL A 106 18.74 5.99 -27.05
CA VAL A 106 19.48 7.23 -26.74
C VAL A 106 20.91 6.93 -26.30
#